data_AF-A0A7R9Z9A7-F1
#
_entry.id   AF-A0A7R9Z9A7-F1
#
_cell.length_a   1.000
_cell.length_b   1.000
_cell.length_c   1.000
_cell.angle_alpha   90.00
_cell.angle_beta   90.00
_cell.angle_gamma   90.00
#
_symmetry.space_group_name_H-M   'P 1'
#
loop_
_entity.id
_entity.type
_entity.pdbx_description
1 polymer ?
#
loop_
_entity_poly.entity_id
_entity_poly.type
_entity_poly.pdbx_seq_one_letter_code
_entity_poly.pdbx_strand_id
1 'polypeptide(L)'
;VFSLAMAPSALAFGLDSPQRGVKVLRHHGSTRTVLAALPADDNDDVIRSESDRRAFLARAALGGAGLLLGGPNPASVEPASATVYFDPAMYGDQELRVAAVDSLRESVRRAIIQDPSIAPYFYELALLDGLSYNGKTKGGGPDGRVISLVLSTSAKDEPYVTGLQKAANALIEASIKLKKYTAITIADAVAIGGGEAIEAIGGPRLSVQLGRTDAPKGSTPSTLPVS
;
A
#
# COMPACT_ATOMS: atom_id res chain seq x y z
N VAL A 1 1.64 -19.03 -59.07
CA VAL A 1 0.26 -19.54 -58.93
C VAL A 1 -0.12 -19.39 -57.45
N PHE A 2 -1.03 -18.46 -57.14
CA PHE A 2 -1.72 -18.14 -55.85
C PHE A 2 -0.86 -18.05 -54.57
N SER A 3 -0.57 -16.89 -53.96
CA SER A 3 -1.42 -15.82 -53.41
C SER A 3 -2.54 -16.30 -52.48
N LEU A 4 -2.36 -16.11 -51.17
CA LEU A 4 -3.45 -15.74 -50.26
C LEU A 4 -2.90 -15.03 -49.02
N ALA A 5 -3.02 -13.70 -49.04
CA ALA A 5 -2.92 -12.84 -47.86
C ALA A 5 -4.21 -12.95 -47.05
N MET A 6 -4.10 -12.99 -45.72
CA MET A 6 -5.26 -13.01 -44.83
C MET A 6 -5.08 -11.91 -43.77
N ALA A 7 -5.76 -10.79 -44.01
CA ALA A 7 -5.99 -9.73 -43.04
C ALA A 7 -7.26 -10.04 -42.22
N PRO A 8 -7.40 -9.48 -41.02
CA PRO A 8 -8.71 -9.15 -40.48
C PRO A 8 -8.89 -7.63 -40.36
N SER A 9 -9.91 -7.13 -41.05
CA SER A 9 -10.43 -5.78 -40.97
C SER A 9 -11.36 -5.61 -39.76
N ALA A 10 -11.12 -4.52 -39.03
CA ALA A 10 -12.02 -3.58 -38.36
C ALA A 10 -13.39 -4.03 -37.78
N LEU A 11 -13.60 -3.69 -36.51
CA LEU A 11 -14.89 -3.17 -36.03
C LEU A 11 -14.62 -2.11 -34.95
N ALA A 12 -14.56 -0.86 -35.40
CA ALA A 12 -14.58 0.31 -34.55
C ALA A 12 -16.04 0.60 -34.18
N PHE A 13 -16.35 0.60 -32.89
CA PHE A 13 -17.63 1.06 -32.35
C PHE A 13 -17.37 2.33 -31.56
N GLY A 14 -17.65 3.48 -32.18
CA GLY A 14 -17.77 4.76 -31.51
C GLY A 14 -19.25 5.13 -31.45
N LEU A 15 -19.72 5.54 -30.28
CA LEU A 15 -20.94 6.33 -29.99
C LEU A 15 -20.84 6.67 -28.49
N ASP A 16 -20.22 7.80 -28.16
CA ASP A 16 -20.90 9.07 -27.86
C ASP A 16 -21.88 8.94 -26.68
N SER A 17 -21.40 9.35 -25.50
CA SER A 17 -22.21 9.48 -24.29
C SER A 17 -22.12 10.93 -23.80
N PRO A 18 -23.25 11.66 -23.73
CA PRO A 18 -23.24 13.08 -23.38
C PRO A 18 -22.98 13.29 -21.88
N GLN A 19 -21.93 14.07 -21.61
CA GLN A 19 -21.58 14.63 -20.30
C GLN A 19 -22.72 15.51 -19.78
N ARG A 20 -23.49 15.03 -18.79
CA ARG A 20 -24.41 15.86 -18.01
C ARG A 20 -23.61 16.66 -16.98
N GLY A 21 -23.35 17.91 -17.29
CA GLY A 21 -22.81 18.89 -16.35
C GLY A 21 -23.76 19.08 -15.16
N VAL A 22 -23.28 18.74 -13.96
CA VAL A 22 -23.96 19.05 -12.71
C VAL A 22 -23.64 20.50 -12.34
N LYS A 23 -24.63 21.37 -12.48
CA LYS A 23 -24.58 22.78 -12.12
C LYS A 23 -24.88 22.91 -10.62
N VAL A 24 -23.86 23.00 -9.77
CA VAL A 24 -24.05 23.25 -8.33
C VAL A 24 -24.35 24.73 -8.12
N LEU A 25 -25.62 25.03 -7.80
CA LEU A 25 -26.11 26.36 -7.47
C LEU A 25 -25.53 26.78 -6.10
N ARG A 26 -24.70 27.82 -6.08
CA ARG A 26 -24.26 28.47 -4.83
C ARG A 26 -25.39 29.35 -4.31
N HIS A 27 -25.92 29.05 -3.12
CA HIS A 27 -26.81 29.97 -2.41
C HIS A 27 -25.99 30.96 -1.56
N HIS A 28 -26.31 32.23 -1.74
CA HIS A 28 -25.75 33.39 -1.07
C HIS A 28 -26.56 33.70 0.20
N GLY A 29 -25.85 33.94 1.31
CA GLY A 29 -26.22 34.86 2.40
C GLY A 29 -27.44 34.54 3.27
N SER A 30 -27.19 34.31 4.57
CA SER A 30 -27.94 35.04 5.61
C SER A 30 -27.21 34.97 6.95
N THR A 31 -26.61 36.10 7.32
CA THR A 31 -26.10 36.42 8.64
C THR A 31 -27.25 36.47 9.64
N ARG A 32 -27.20 35.63 10.68
CA ARG A 32 -27.93 35.86 11.93
C ARG A 32 -26.98 35.76 13.11
N THR A 33 -26.60 36.94 13.57
CA THR A 33 -26.16 37.24 14.93
C THR A 33 -27.19 36.68 15.91
N VAL A 34 -26.79 35.76 16.78
CA VAL A 34 -27.61 35.38 17.94
C VAL A 34 -26.80 35.70 19.20
N LEU A 35 -27.44 36.58 19.96
CA LEU A 35 -27.07 37.22 21.21
C LEU A 35 -26.75 36.19 22.30
N ALA A 36 -25.74 36.53 23.11
CA ALA A 36 -25.33 35.77 24.29
C ALA A 36 -26.47 35.63 25.31
N ALA A 37 -26.60 34.44 25.89
CA ALA A 37 -27.34 34.19 27.11
C ALA A 37 -26.56 33.17 27.96
N LEU A 38 -26.01 33.64 29.08
CA LEU A 38 -25.68 32.82 30.26
C LEU A 38 -27.00 32.53 31.00
N PRO A 39 -27.19 31.33 31.59
CA PRO A 39 -26.86 31.13 33.01
C PRO A 39 -26.29 29.72 33.31
N ALA A 40 -25.31 29.63 34.21
CA ALA A 40 -25.40 29.17 35.61
C ALA A 40 -25.44 27.64 35.79
N ASP A 41 -24.36 27.18 36.44
CA ASP A 41 -24.18 26.01 37.31
C ASP A 41 -25.35 25.03 37.47
N ASP A 42 -25.10 23.76 37.18
CA ASP A 42 -25.16 22.72 38.22
C ASP A 42 -24.41 21.46 37.77
N ASN A 43 -23.74 20.87 38.75
CA ASN A 43 -22.85 19.72 38.66
C ASN A 43 -23.63 18.44 38.32
N ASP A 44 -23.18 17.68 37.31
CA ASP A 44 -23.10 16.22 37.39
C ASP A 44 -22.30 15.64 36.20
N ASP A 45 -21.52 14.61 36.54
CA ASP A 45 -21.06 13.49 35.73
C ASP A 45 -19.75 13.52 34.90
N VAL A 46 -18.82 12.68 35.40
CA VAL A 46 -18.25 11.51 34.70
C VAL A 46 -17.26 11.75 33.55
N ILE A 47 -16.00 11.45 33.86
CA ILE A 47 -15.00 10.73 33.03
C ILE A 47 -15.10 10.96 31.52
N ARG A 48 -14.37 11.97 31.00
CA ARG A 48 -13.74 11.94 29.65
C ARG A 48 -12.50 12.85 29.61
N SER A 49 -11.42 12.40 30.25
CA SER A 49 -10.07 12.91 29.97
C SER A 49 -9.46 12.09 28.85
N GLU A 50 -9.70 12.49 27.60
CA GLU A 50 -8.77 12.27 26.49
C GLU A 50 -9.19 13.10 25.27
N SER A 51 -8.28 13.98 24.83
CA SER A 51 -8.24 14.53 23.47
C SER A 51 -9.33 15.54 23.06
N ASP A 52 -9.63 16.54 23.89
CA ASP A 52 -10.46 17.65 23.44
C ASP A 52 -9.65 18.60 22.53
N ARG A 53 -9.67 18.33 21.22
CA ARG A 53 -8.97 19.12 20.19
C ARG A 53 -9.38 20.59 20.20
N ARG A 54 -10.57 20.89 20.72
CA ARG A 54 -11.08 22.25 20.91
C ARG A 54 -10.32 23.00 21.99
N ALA A 55 -9.92 22.33 23.07
CA ALA A 55 -9.10 22.93 24.12
C ALA A 55 -7.67 23.26 23.62
N PHE A 56 -7.12 22.42 22.73
CA PHE A 56 -5.83 22.71 22.08
C PHE A 56 -5.91 23.92 21.14
N LEU A 57 -6.94 23.99 20.29
CA LEU A 57 -7.16 25.15 19.42
C LEU A 57 -7.47 26.42 20.21
N ALA A 58 -8.21 26.32 21.32
CA ALA A 58 -8.47 27.44 22.21
C ALA A 58 -7.19 27.92 22.90
N ARG A 59 -6.29 27.02 23.32
CA ARG A 59 -4.97 27.39 23.86
C ARG A 59 -4.04 27.96 22.80
N ALA A 60 -4.08 27.48 21.56
CA ALA A 60 -3.32 28.05 20.45
C ALA A 60 -3.83 29.46 20.08
N ALA A 61 -5.14 29.70 20.14
CA ALA A 61 -5.73 31.01 19.91
C ALA A 61 -5.45 32.01 21.05
N LEU A 62 -5.44 31.54 22.31
CA LEU A 62 -5.15 32.39 23.48
C LEU A 62 -3.64 32.60 23.72
N GLY A 63 -2.78 31.68 23.27
CA GLY A 63 -1.32 31.87 23.26
C GLY A 63 -0.84 32.89 22.21
N GLY A 64 -1.65 33.16 21.17
CA GLY A 64 -1.35 34.15 20.12
C GLY A 64 -1.69 35.60 20.47
N ALA A 65 -2.47 35.84 21.54
CA ALA A 65 -2.90 37.20 21.91
C ALA A 65 -2.01 37.85 23.00
N GLY A 66 -1.11 37.09 23.63
CA GLY A 66 -0.24 37.57 24.72
C GLY A 66 1.17 38.00 24.31
N LEU A 67 1.51 38.00 23.02
CA LEU A 67 2.85 38.35 22.52
C LEU A 67 2.86 39.56 21.57
N LEU A 68 1.97 40.52 21.78
CA LEU A 68 1.87 41.75 20.95
C LEU A 68 2.58 42.97 21.54
N LEU A 69 3.60 42.81 22.39
CA LEU A 69 4.38 43.95 22.91
C LEU A 69 5.91 43.73 22.99
N GLY A 70 6.52 42.83 22.20
CA GLY A 70 8.00 42.75 22.19
C GLY A 70 8.68 41.60 21.42
N GLY A 71 8.28 41.31 20.18
CA GLY A 71 8.90 40.28 19.34
C GLY A 71 8.78 40.60 17.84
N PRO A 72 9.64 40.04 16.97
CA PRO A 72 10.14 40.70 15.76
C PRO A 72 9.07 40.96 14.70
N ASN A 73 9.28 42.05 13.96
CA ASN A 73 8.65 42.50 12.72
C ASN A 73 7.68 41.50 12.04
N PRO A 74 6.43 41.88 11.71
CA PRO A 74 5.51 41.08 10.90
C PRO A 74 5.88 41.05 9.40
N ALA A 75 7.14 41.26 9.06
CA ALA A 75 7.63 41.15 7.70
C ALA A 75 8.06 39.70 7.44
N SER A 76 7.35 39.02 6.54
CA SER A 76 7.59 37.68 6.01
C SER A 76 7.11 36.48 6.83
N VAL A 77 5.79 36.40 7.09
CA VAL A 77 5.17 35.07 7.04
C VAL A 77 5.03 34.74 5.55
N GLU A 78 6.00 34.03 4.98
CA GLU A 78 5.87 33.56 3.60
C GLU A 78 4.61 32.68 3.51
N PRO A 79 3.71 32.94 2.54
CA PRO A 79 2.56 32.07 2.36
C PRO A 79 3.08 30.67 2.04
N ALA A 80 2.76 29.70 2.89
CA ALA A 80 3.08 28.30 2.67
C ALA A 80 2.35 27.82 1.40
N SER A 81 3.02 27.93 0.26
CA SER A 81 2.51 27.50 -1.04
C SER A 81 2.74 25.99 -1.17
N ALA A 82 1.84 25.21 -0.59
CA ALA A 82 1.81 23.76 -0.80
C ALA A 82 1.27 23.47 -2.20
N THR A 83 2.16 23.22 -3.15
CA THR A 83 1.79 22.74 -4.48
C THR A 83 1.39 21.27 -4.36
N VAL A 84 0.09 20.98 -4.40
CA VAL A 84 -0.42 19.60 -4.47
C VAL A 84 -0.30 19.13 -5.92
N TYR A 85 0.76 18.39 -6.21
CA TYR A 85 0.88 17.67 -7.48
C TYR A 85 -0.11 16.50 -7.45
N PHE A 86 -1.26 16.69 -8.08
CA PHE A 86 -2.13 15.58 -8.44
C PHE A 86 -1.45 14.85 -9.59
N ASP A 87 -0.82 13.71 -9.29
CA ASP A 87 -0.36 12.79 -10.32
C ASP A 87 -1.60 12.11 -10.96
N PRO A 88 -1.92 12.40 -12.24
CA PRO A 88 -3.07 11.78 -12.90
C PRO A 88 -2.93 10.26 -13.04
N ALA A 89 -1.72 9.71 -12.97
CA ALA A 89 -1.49 8.26 -12.98
C ALA A 89 -2.03 7.57 -11.71
N MET A 90 -2.19 8.28 -10.61
CA MET A 90 -2.77 7.71 -9.37
C MET A 90 -4.28 7.51 -9.42
N TYR A 91 -5.00 8.16 -10.33
CA TYR A 91 -6.48 8.16 -10.36
C TYR A 91 -7.11 7.16 -11.34
N GLY A 92 -6.33 6.36 -12.08
CA GLY A 92 -6.84 5.42 -13.08
C GLY A 92 -6.43 3.96 -12.91
N ASP A 93 -5.55 3.64 -11.94
CA ASP A 93 -4.90 2.32 -11.83
C ASP A 93 -5.31 1.55 -10.56
N GLN A 94 -6.22 2.09 -9.74
CA GLN A 94 -6.60 1.45 -8.48
C GLN A 94 -7.32 0.12 -8.71
N GLU A 95 -8.21 0.04 -9.70
CA GLU A 95 -8.92 -1.19 -10.06
C GLU A 95 -7.97 -2.25 -10.62
N LEU A 96 -7.02 -1.84 -11.47
CA LEU A 96 -5.97 -2.71 -12.00
C LEU A 96 -5.08 -3.26 -10.86
N ARG A 97 -4.69 -2.42 -9.90
CA ARG A 97 -3.90 -2.85 -8.74
C ARG A 97 -4.66 -3.84 -7.86
N VAL A 98 -5.94 -3.59 -7.57
CA VAL A 98 -6.76 -4.53 -6.79
C VAL A 98 -6.91 -5.86 -7.54
N ALA A 99 -7.21 -5.81 -8.84
CA ALA A 99 -7.31 -7.00 -9.68
C ALA A 99 -6.00 -7.81 -9.73
N ALA A 100 -4.86 -7.14 -9.73
CA ALA A 100 -3.56 -7.80 -9.71
C ALA A 100 -3.24 -8.44 -8.36
N VAL A 101 -3.59 -7.80 -7.25
CA VAL A 101 -3.47 -8.39 -5.90
C VAL A 101 -4.37 -9.61 -5.78
N ASP A 102 -5.61 -9.52 -6.22
CA ASP A 102 -6.56 -10.63 -6.18
C ASP A 102 -6.11 -11.78 -7.09
N SER A 103 -5.57 -11.46 -8.27
CA SER A 103 -4.99 -12.46 -9.18
C SER A 103 -3.76 -13.14 -8.58
N LEU A 104 -2.92 -12.40 -7.85
CA LEU A 104 -1.77 -12.98 -7.16
C LEU A 104 -2.20 -13.90 -6.01
N ARG A 105 -3.13 -13.43 -5.16
CA ARG A 105 -3.74 -14.22 -4.08
C ARG A 105 -4.31 -15.54 -4.63
N GLU A 106 -5.07 -15.44 -5.72
CA GLU A 106 -5.65 -16.60 -6.38
C GLU A 106 -4.58 -17.55 -6.96
N SER A 107 -3.50 -17.01 -7.53
CA SER A 107 -2.38 -17.84 -8.00
C SER A 107 -1.70 -18.61 -6.87
N VAL A 108 -1.50 -17.97 -5.71
CA VAL A 108 -0.92 -18.61 -4.51
C VAL A 108 -1.86 -19.70 -3.99
N ARG A 109 -3.15 -19.39 -3.88
CA ARG A 109 -4.18 -20.34 -3.45
C ARG A 109 -4.22 -21.58 -4.37
N ARG A 110 -4.15 -21.39 -5.69
CA ARG A 110 -4.10 -22.50 -6.66
C ARG A 110 -2.86 -23.36 -6.48
N ALA A 111 -1.70 -22.74 -6.25
CA ALA A 111 -0.46 -23.47 -5.99
C ALA A 111 -0.59 -24.34 -4.73
N ILE A 112 -1.19 -23.81 -3.66
CA ILE A 112 -1.43 -24.54 -2.40
C ILE A 112 -2.45 -25.67 -2.60
N ILE A 113 -3.51 -25.47 -3.38
CA ILE A 113 -4.47 -26.55 -3.69
C ILE A 113 -3.79 -27.68 -4.46
N GLN A 114 -2.87 -27.36 -5.37
CA GLN A 114 -2.15 -28.36 -6.16
C GLN A 114 -1.13 -29.15 -5.32
N ASP A 115 -0.41 -28.49 -4.42
CA ASP A 115 0.53 -29.11 -3.49
C ASP A 115 0.40 -28.46 -2.10
N PRO A 116 -0.43 -29.02 -1.20
CA PRO A 116 -0.65 -28.43 0.12
C PRO A 116 0.60 -28.32 0.98
N SER A 117 1.66 -29.09 0.67
CA SER A 117 2.92 -29.06 1.41
C SER A 117 3.68 -27.74 1.25
N ILE A 118 3.35 -26.92 0.23
CA ILE A 118 4.05 -25.66 -0.03
C ILE A 118 3.51 -24.46 0.74
N ALA A 119 2.34 -24.57 1.35
CA ALA A 119 1.73 -23.50 2.14
C ALA A 119 2.67 -22.91 3.21
N PRO A 120 3.33 -23.71 4.09
CA PRO A 120 4.23 -23.15 5.09
C PRO A 120 5.40 -22.38 4.47
N TYR A 121 5.93 -22.82 3.32
CA TYR A 121 7.07 -22.15 2.68
C TYR A 121 6.72 -20.76 2.14
N PHE A 122 5.48 -20.50 1.71
CA PHE A 122 5.06 -19.14 1.34
C PHE A 122 5.09 -18.19 2.54
N TYR A 123 4.65 -18.66 3.71
CA TYR A 123 4.72 -17.89 4.95
C TYR A 123 6.16 -17.71 5.41
N GLU A 124 6.97 -18.77 5.39
CA GLU A 124 8.38 -18.73 5.78
C GLU A 124 9.18 -17.78 4.90
N LEU A 125 8.93 -17.72 3.58
CA LEU A 125 9.57 -16.73 2.72
C LEU A 125 9.29 -15.30 3.20
N ALA A 126 8.03 -14.98 3.51
CA ALA A 126 7.67 -13.66 4.02
C ALA A 126 8.28 -13.36 5.40
N LEU A 127 8.35 -14.38 6.26
CA LEU A 127 8.97 -14.27 7.57
C LEU A 127 10.49 -14.04 7.46
N LEU A 128 11.19 -14.83 6.65
CA LEU A 128 12.63 -14.73 6.43
C LEU A 128 13.00 -13.39 5.78
N ASP A 129 12.20 -12.89 4.83
CA ASP A 129 12.39 -11.57 4.24
C ASP A 129 12.30 -10.48 5.31
N GLY A 130 11.25 -10.51 6.14
CA GLY A 130 11.06 -9.57 7.24
C GLY A 130 12.16 -9.62 8.30
N LEU A 131 12.62 -10.82 8.67
CA LEU A 131 13.68 -11.04 9.66
C LEU A 131 15.08 -10.70 9.15
N SER A 132 15.25 -10.46 7.85
CA SER A 132 16.54 -10.08 7.27
C SER A 132 16.99 -8.66 7.62
N TYR A 133 16.14 -7.87 8.31
CA TYR A 133 16.45 -6.49 8.69
C TYR A 133 17.54 -6.40 9.76
N ASN A 134 18.58 -5.63 9.47
CA ASN A 134 19.65 -5.32 10.42
C ASN A 134 19.59 -3.85 10.83
N GLY A 135 19.23 -3.59 12.08
CA GLY A 135 19.12 -2.23 12.62
C GLY A 135 20.43 -1.44 12.70
N LYS A 136 21.59 -2.11 12.71
CA LYS A 136 22.91 -1.44 12.73
C LYS A 136 23.28 -0.89 11.36
N THR A 137 23.10 -1.70 10.31
CA THR A 137 23.38 -1.30 8.93
C THR A 137 22.21 -0.61 8.26
N LYS A 138 21.03 -0.60 8.89
CA LYS A 138 19.74 -0.18 8.32
C LYS A 138 19.44 -0.85 6.97
N GLY A 139 19.94 -2.07 6.79
CA GLY A 139 19.82 -2.83 5.55
C GLY A 139 18.98 -4.09 5.71
N GLY A 140 18.53 -4.65 4.57
CA GLY A 140 17.61 -5.78 4.54
C GLY A 140 16.18 -5.38 4.89
N GLY A 141 15.39 -6.36 5.33
CA GLY A 141 13.96 -6.22 5.60
C GLY A 141 13.12 -6.74 4.43
N PRO A 142 11.82 -6.40 4.40
CA PRO A 142 10.89 -6.95 3.42
C PRO A 142 11.08 -6.30 2.04
N ASP A 143 12.22 -6.54 1.40
CA ASP A 143 12.65 -6.00 0.10
C ASP A 143 12.66 -7.06 -1.03
N GLY A 144 12.20 -8.29 -0.74
CA GLY A 144 12.07 -9.39 -1.69
C GLY A 144 13.38 -10.11 -2.02
N ARG A 145 14.51 -9.77 -1.39
CA ARG A 145 15.81 -10.44 -1.63
C ARG A 145 15.80 -11.90 -1.19
N VAL A 146 14.91 -12.30 -0.29
CA VAL A 146 14.78 -13.70 0.13
C VAL A 146 14.63 -14.64 -1.07
N ILE A 147 13.95 -14.21 -2.13
CA ILE A 147 13.74 -15.04 -3.32
C ILE A 147 15.05 -15.32 -4.05
N SER A 148 15.89 -14.29 -4.27
CA SER A 148 17.17 -14.48 -4.95
C SER A 148 18.15 -15.29 -4.10
N LEU A 149 18.09 -15.14 -2.78
CA LEU A 149 18.84 -15.93 -1.81
C LEU A 149 18.48 -17.42 -1.85
N VAL A 150 17.20 -17.75 -1.78
CA VAL A 150 16.70 -19.12 -1.81
C VAL A 150 17.03 -19.80 -3.15
N LEU A 151 16.92 -19.08 -4.27
CA LEU A 151 17.23 -19.62 -5.58
C LEU A 151 18.74 -19.77 -5.87
N SER A 152 19.58 -18.95 -5.24
CA SER A 152 21.05 -19.04 -5.37
C SER A 152 21.67 -20.07 -4.42
N THR A 153 20.91 -20.56 -3.44
CA THR A 153 21.37 -21.56 -2.49
C THR A 153 21.67 -22.89 -3.19
N SER A 154 22.85 -23.45 -2.91
CA SER A 154 23.36 -24.67 -3.58
C SER A 154 22.84 -25.98 -2.99
N ALA A 155 22.17 -25.94 -1.83
CA ALA A 155 21.59 -27.10 -1.14
C ALA A 155 20.28 -27.55 -1.79
N LYS A 156 20.33 -27.99 -3.06
CA LYS A 156 19.14 -28.41 -3.84
C LYS A 156 18.56 -29.76 -3.40
N ASP A 157 19.31 -30.54 -2.63
CA ASP A 157 18.90 -31.89 -2.24
C ASP A 157 18.13 -31.91 -0.90
N GLU A 158 18.08 -30.79 -0.17
CA GLU A 158 17.35 -30.71 1.09
C GLU A 158 15.86 -30.43 0.87
N PRO A 159 14.95 -31.22 1.49
CA PRO A 159 13.51 -31.09 1.26
C PRO A 159 12.99 -29.70 1.64
N TYR A 160 13.53 -29.10 2.69
CA TYR A 160 13.22 -27.75 3.13
C TYR A 160 13.53 -26.70 2.05
N VAL A 161 14.76 -26.72 1.53
CA VAL A 161 15.21 -25.76 0.50
C VAL A 161 14.43 -25.96 -0.80
N THR A 162 14.14 -27.21 -1.19
CA THR A 162 13.30 -27.47 -2.38
C THR A 162 11.89 -26.91 -2.23
N GLY A 163 11.31 -26.99 -1.04
CA GLY A 163 10.01 -26.40 -0.72
C GLY A 163 9.99 -24.88 -0.87
N LEU A 164 10.99 -24.21 -0.28
CA LEU A 164 11.19 -22.77 -0.42
C LEU A 164 11.40 -22.36 -1.89
N GLN A 165 12.19 -23.12 -2.65
CA GLN A 165 12.42 -22.86 -4.07
C GLN A 165 11.13 -22.99 -4.90
N LYS A 166 10.30 -24.01 -4.64
CA LYS A 166 9.00 -24.17 -5.30
C LYS A 166 8.09 -22.97 -5.03
N ALA A 167 7.96 -22.55 -3.77
CA ALA A 167 7.17 -21.39 -3.39
C ALA A 167 7.70 -20.09 -4.04
N ALA A 168 9.02 -19.89 -4.03
CA ALA A 168 9.66 -18.74 -4.66
C ALA A 168 9.41 -18.69 -6.18
N ASN A 169 9.52 -19.83 -6.87
CA ASN A 169 9.23 -19.93 -8.30
C ASN A 169 7.76 -19.63 -8.60
N ALA A 170 6.82 -20.12 -7.78
CA ALA A 170 5.40 -19.84 -7.95
C ALA A 170 5.10 -18.32 -7.84
N LEU A 171 5.74 -17.62 -6.89
CA LEU A 171 5.63 -16.16 -6.78
C LEU A 171 6.23 -15.43 -7.98
N ILE A 172 7.39 -15.87 -8.46
CA ILE A 172 8.03 -15.30 -9.65
C ILE A 172 7.13 -15.47 -10.87
N GLU A 173 6.63 -16.67 -11.12
CA GLU A 173 5.74 -16.95 -12.25
C GLU A 173 4.46 -16.11 -12.19
N ALA A 174 3.85 -16.00 -11.01
CA ALA A 174 2.69 -15.15 -10.80
C ALA A 174 3.02 -13.67 -11.07
N SER A 175 4.14 -13.18 -10.54
CA SER A 175 4.58 -11.79 -10.77
C SER A 175 4.84 -11.50 -12.26
N ILE A 176 5.46 -12.42 -13.01
CA ILE A 176 5.74 -12.26 -14.44
C ILE A 176 4.45 -12.19 -15.25
N LYS A 177 3.44 -13.01 -14.90
CA LYS A 177 2.12 -12.96 -15.54
C LYS A 177 1.44 -11.61 -15.32
N LEU A 178 1.64 -11.01 -14.15
CA LEU A 178 1.04 -9.72 -13.75
C LEU A 178 1.78 -8.49 -14.25
N LYS A 179 3.09 -8.58 -14.54
CA LYS A 179 3.93 -7.48 -15.06
C LYS A 179 3.40 -6.83 -16.34
N LYS A 180 2.57 -7.54 -17.11
CA LYS A 180 1.92 -7.01 -18.32
C LYS A 180 0.80 -6.01 -18.01
N TYR A 181 0.27 -6.04 -16.79
CA TYR A 181 -0.96 -5.35 -16.40
C TYR A 181 -0.77 -4.39 -15.23
N THR A 182 0.20 -4.65 -14.33
CA THR A 182 0.46 -3.80 -13.15
C THR A 182 1.91 -3.89 -12.67
N ALA A 183 2.35 -2.87 -11.93
CA ALA A 183 3.65 -2.83 -11.27
C ALA A 183 3.57 -3.37 -9.82
N ILE A 184 3.24 -4.66 -9.65
CA ILE A 184 3.46 -5.34 -8.36
C ILE A 184 4.94 -5.73 -8.26
N THR A 185 5.58 -5.30 -7.17
CA THR A 185 6.98 -5.64 -6.88
C THR A 185 7.09 -7.07 -6.36
N ILE A 186 8.26 -7.69 -6.52
CA ILE A 186 8.54 -9.03 -5.97
C ILE A 186 8.41 -9.01 -4.45
N ALA A 187 8.86 -7.94 -3.80
CA ALA A 187 8.71 -7.72 -2.37
C ALA A 187 7.23 -7.73 -1.93
N ASP A 188 6.35 -7.05 -2.67
CA ASP A 188 4.91 -7.11 -2.40
C ASP A 188 4.35 -8.51 -2.67
N ALA A 189 4.86 -9.23 -3.68
CA ALA A 189 4.42 -10.57 -3.97
C ALA A 189 4.74 -11.56 -2.84
N VAL A 190 5.92 -11.46 -2.23
CA VAL A 190 6.31 -12.24 -1.04
C VAL A 190 5.38 -11.96 0.13
N ALA A 191 5.12 -10.67 0.42
CA ALA A 191 4.26 -10.30 1.53
C ALA A 191 2.81 -10.76 1.33
N ILE A 192 2.26 -10.62 0.13
CA ILE A 192 0.93 -11.12 -0.23
C ILE A 192 0.89 -12.65 -0.13
N GLY A 193 1.91 -13.33 -0.65
CA GLY A 193 2.00 -14.79 -0.62
C GLY A 193 1.99 -15.36 0.80
N GLY A 194 2.75 -14.77 1.72
CA GLY A 194 2.76 -15.19 3.12
C GLY A 194 1.42 -14.97 3.83
N GLY A 195 0.74 -13.85 3.53
CA GLY A 195 -0.59 -13.57 4.06
C GLY A 195 -1.65 -14.53 3.51
N GLU A 196 -1.65 -14.75 2.20
CA GLU A 196 -2.58 -15.65 1.52
C GLU A 196 -2.36 -17.11 1.92
N ALA A 197 -1.12 -17.52 2.22
CA ALA A 197 -0.85 -18.87 2.69
C ALA A 197 -1.56 -19.19 4.01
N ILE A 198 -1.62 -18.21 4.94
CA ILE A 198 -2.36 -18.34 6.20
C ILE A 198 -3.86 -18.39 5.94
N GLU A 199 -4.37 -17.52 5.06
CA GLU A 199 -5.80 -17.53 4.67
C GLU A 199 -6.21 -18.85 4.02
N ALA A 200 -5.37 -19.38 3.12
CA ALA A 200 -5.64 -20.60 2.34
C ALA A 200 -5.74 -21.86 3.20
N ILE A 201 -5.03 -21.92 4.33
CA ILE A 201 -5.10 -23.05 5.29
C ILE A 201 -6.22 -22.88 6.33
N GLY A 202 -7.04 -21.83 6.22
CA GLY A 202 -8.16 -21.55 7.14
C GLY A 202 -7.83 -20.59 8.29
N GLY A 203 -6.71 -19.86 8.20
CA GLY A 203 -6.34 -18.81 9.15
C GLY A 203 -7.08 -17.48 8.90
N PRO A 204 -6.81 -16.45 9.73
CA PRO A 204 -7.45 -15.14 9.61
C PRO A 204 -7.00 -14.37 8.37
N ARG A 205 -7.86 -13.45 7.90
CA ARG A 205 -7.51 -12.54 6.79
C ARG A 205 -6.44 -11.54 7.22
N LEU A 206 -5.31 -11.53 6.53
CA LEU A 206 -4.19 -10.63 6.82
C LEU A 206 -4.18 -9.45 5.85
N SER A 207 -4.28 -8.25 6.39
CA SER A 207 -4.15 -7.01 5.61
C SER A 207 -2.68 -6.78 5.28
N VAL A 208 -2.31 -6.92 4.01
CA VAL A 208 -0.96 -6.63 3.53
C VAL A 208 -0.94 -5.24 2.92
N GLN A 209 -0.17 -4.33 3.52
CA GLN A 209 0.09 -3.01 2.94
C GLN A 209 0.99 -3.16 1.71
N LEU A 210 0.64 -2.52 0.60
CA LEU A 210 1.41 -2.52 -0.66
C LEU A 210 2.36 -1.32 -0.72
N GLY A 211 3.30 -1.36 -1.66
CA GLY A 211 4.25 -0.29 -1.93
C GLY A 211 5.67 -0.61 -1.48
N ARG A 212 6.02 -1.88 -1.33
CA ARG A 212 7.42 -2.27 -1.10
C ARG A 212 8.22 -2.07 -2.38
N THR A 213 9.49 -1.70 -2.21
CA THR A 213 10.43 -1.55 -3.32
C THR A 213 11.30 -2.79 -3.42
N ASP A 214 11.47 -3.31 -4.63
CA ASP A 214 12.42 -4.38 -4.87
C ASP A 214 13.85 -3.91 -4.63
N ALA A 215 14.66 -4.78 -4.06
CA ALA A 215 16.08 -4.50 -3.93
C ALA A 215 16.77 -4.24 -5.29
N PRO A 216 17.73 -3.31 -5.35
CA PRO A 216 18.51 -3.08 -6.56
C PRO A 216 19.29 -4.32 -6.96
N LYS A 217 19.27 -4.65 -8.27
CA LYS A 217 20.06 -5.77 -8.82
C LYS A 217 21.54 -5.56 -8.51
N GLY A 218 22.14 -6.50 -7.78
CA GLY A 218 23.57 -6.47 -7.41
C GLY A 218 23.88 -6.00 -5.99
N SER A 219 22.88 -5.71 -5.15
CA SER A 219 23.11 -5.52 -3.71
C SER A 219 23.50 -6.84 -3.05
N THR A 220 24.50 -6.81 -2.18
CA THR A 220 24.92 -7.95 -1.37
C THR A 220 23.73 -8.52 -0.59
N PRO A 221 23.44 -9.82 -0.70
CA PRO A 221 22.36 -10.41 0.07
C PRO A 221 22.69 -10.35 1.56
N SER A 222 21.72 -9.96 2.38
CA SER A 222 21.79 -10.12 3.83
C SER A 222 21.84 -11.62 4.14
N THR A 223 22.84 -12.04 4.92
CA THR A 223 22.98 -13.42 5.37
C THR A 223 21.72 -13.85 6.13
N LEU A 224 21.03 -14.88 5.63
CA LEU A 224 19.92 -15.50 6.36
C LEU A 224 20.46 -16.13 7.65
N PRO A 225 19.73 -16.05 8.78
CA PRO A 225 20.07 -16.83 9.96
C PRO A 225 19.78 -18.31 9.65
N VAL A 226 20.79 -19.02 9.16
CA VAL A 226 20.81 -20.48 9.14
C VAL A 226 21.55 -20.94 10.38
N SER A 227 20.82 -21.56 11.30
CA SER A 227 21.37 -22.31 12.45
C SER A 227 21.88 -23.66 12.00
#